data_AF-A0A4Y2AQT2-F1
#
_entry.id   AF-A0A4Y2AQT2-F1
#
_cell.length_a   1.000
_cell.length_b   1.000
_cell.length_c   1.000
_cell.angle_alpha   90.00
_cell.angle_beta   90.00
_cell.angle_gamma   90.00
#
_symmetry.space_group_name_H-M   'P 1'
#
loop_
_entity.id
_entity.type
_entity.pdbx_description
1 polymer ?
#
loop_
_entity_poly.entity_id
_entity_poly.type
_entity_poly.pdbx_seq_one_letter_code
_entity_poly.pdbx_strand_id
1 'polypeptide(L)'
;MNDNLLSVKLKVFHSIAKALLPFLTKYQTDKPMLFFLPEDLKKIVNLLLQRFVLSKNLNTATTLQKLLCLDINNPKIHKPIENIDLGFSAEKEVQSLHVSKNISDLQIFDLRMDCKKFLINLTMKLLEKSPLRYSIVRNLSCLDPSNMTDKKECLNKMNHILNSMIEAKHVDENVCDEILMEFEDYLDNVA
;
A
#
# COMPACT_ATOMS: atom_id res chain seq x y z
N MET A 1 -24.54 -9.14 27.77
CA MET A 1 -23.19 -9.11 27.15
C MET A 1 -23.03 -7.73 26.53
N ASN A 2 -22.58 -6.74 27.31
CA ASN A 2 -22.38 -5.35 26.84
C ASN A 2 -20.89 -5.10 26.69
N ASP A 3 -20.36 -5.28 25.47
CA ASP A 3 -19.02 -4.82 25.13
C ASP A 3 -19.08 -3.29 24.93
N ASN A 4 -18.73 -2.54 25.97
CA ASN A 4 -18.71 -1.07 25.95
C ASN A 4 -17.76 -0.49 24.90
N LEU A 5 -16.85 -1.30 24.34
CA LEU A 5 -15.92 -0.93 23.27
C LEU A 5 -16.39 -1.32 21.87
N LEU A 6 -17.55 -1.98 21.71
CA LEU A 6 -18.02 -2.45 20.41
C LEU A 6 -18.13 -1.31 19.38
N SER A 7 -18.73 -0.18 19.78
CA SER A 7 -18.85 1.02 18.93
C SER A 7 -17.47 1.52 18.48
N VAL A 8 -16.50 1.55 19.39
CA VAL A 8 -15.13 1.98 19.10
C VAL A 8 -14.47 1.04 18.09
N LYS A 9 -14.55 -0.28 18.32
CA LYS A 9 -14.01 -1.31 17.42
C LYS A 9 -14.58 -1.19 16.00
N LEU A 10 -15.88 -0.94 15.89
CA LEU A 10 -16.54 -0.70 14.59
C LEU A 10 -16.02 0.56 13.91
N LYS A 11 -15.77 1.65 14.65
CA LYS A 11 -15.18 2.88 14.08
C LYS A 11 -13.74 2.69 13.63
N VAL A 12 -12.93 1.91 14.37
CA VAL A 12 -11.58 1.52 13.94
C VAL A 12 -11.66 0.77 12.62
N PHE A 13 -12.48 -0.28 12.55
CA PHE A 13 -12.65 -1.07 11.33
C PHE A 13 -13.14 -0.21 10.17
N HIS A 14 -14.16 0.62 10.39
CA HIS A 14 -14.70 1.53 9.39
C HIS A 14 -13.64 2.50 8.85
N SER A 15 -12.79 3.05 9.72
CA SER A 15 -11.69 3.93 9.32
C SER A 15 -10.70 3.22 8.39
N ILE A 16 -10.36 1.97 8.71
CA ILE A 16 -9.44 1.16 7.89
C ILE A 16 -10.10 0.75 6.58
N ALA A 17 -11.36 0.30 6.62
CA ALA A 17 -12.13 -0.05 5.43
C ALA A 17 -12.27 1.13 4.46
N LYS A 18 -12.52 2.34 4.96
CA LYS A 18 -12.55 3.57 4.14
C LYS A 18 -11.22 3.89 3.46
N ALA A 19 -10.08 3.49 4.04
CA ALA A 19 -8.78 3.66 3.41
C ALA A 19 -8.57 2.64 2.26
N LEU A 20 -9.14 1.44 2.37
CA LEU A 20 -9.02 0.38 1.37
C LEU A 20 -10.02 0.51 0.23
N LEU A 21 -11.24 0.98 0.51
CA LEU A 21 -12.35 0.96 -0.42
C LEU A 21 -12.06 1.63 -1.78
N PRO A 22 -11.46 2.85 -1.85
CA PRO A 22 -11.21 3.51 -3.13
C PRO A 22 -10.36 2.67 -4.09
N PHE A 23 -9.36 1.97 -3.55
CA PHE A 23 -8.55 1.04 -4.32
C PHE A 23 -9.36 -0.16 -4.80
N LEU A 24 -10.08 -0.82 -3.89
CA LEU A 24 -10.87 -2.00 -4.24
C LEU A 24 -11.88 -1.70 -5.34
N THR A 25 -12.47 -0.50 -5.34
CA THR A 25 -13.40 -0.07 -6.39
C THR A 25 -12.70 0.38 -7.67
N LYS A 26 -11.50 0.97 -7.61
CA LYS A 26 -10.80 1.52 -8.78
C LYS A 26 -10.47 0.45 -9.84
N TYR A 27 -10.20 -0.78 -9.41
CA TYR A 27 -9.82 -1.89 -10.30
C TYR A 27 -11.01 -2.77 -10.74
N GLN A 28 -12.23 -2.42 -10.34
CA GLN A 28 -13.45 -3.09 -10.82
C GLN A 28 -13.91 -2.48 -12.15
N THR A 29 -13.08 -2.61 -13.18
CA THR A 29 -13.32 -2.03 -14.51
C THR A 29 -12.58 -2.80 -15.61
N ASP A 30 -13.09 -2.74 -16.85
CA ASP A 30 -12.46 -3.34 -18.04
C ASP A 30 -11.38 -2.45 -18.66
N LYS A 31 -11.12 -1.27 -18.09
CA LYS A 31 -10.05 -0.37 -18.56
C LYS A 31 -8.67 -0.97 -18.24
N PRO A 32 -7.62 -0.67 -19.04
CA PRO A 32 -6.27 -1.13 -18.75
C PRO A 32 -5.69 -0.37 -17.55
N MET A 33 -6.00 -0.80 -16.33
CA MET A 33 -5.61 -0.10 -15.09
C MET A 33 -4.29 -0.61 -14.50
N LEU A 34 -3.73 -1.68 -15.06
CA LEU A 34 -2.66 -2.46 -14.42
C LEU A 34 -1.38 -1.63 -14.17
N PHE A 35 -1.08 -0.66 -15.03
CA PHE A 35 0.11 0.18 -14.88
C PHE A 35 0.02 1.21 -13.75
N PHE A 36 -1.19 1.52 -13.26
CA PHE A 36 -1.38 2.33 -12.04
C PHE A 36 -1.26 1.51 -10.75
N LEU A 37 -1.37 0.18 -10.85
CA LEU A 37 -1.40 -0.75 -9.71
C LEU A 37 -0.20 -0.61 -8.77
N PRO A 38 1.04 -0.43 -9.26
CA PRO A 38 2.19 -0.37 -8.37
C PRO A 38 2.12 0.82 -7.40
N GLU A 39 1.86 2.01 -7.93
CA GLU A 39 1.82 3.24 -7.12
C GLU A 39 0.59 3.29 -6.22
N ASP A 40 -0.57 2.79 -6.66
CA ASP A 40 -1.74 2.76 -5.80
C ASP A 40 -1.62 1.74 -4.66
N LEU A 41 -1.03 0.57 -4.92
CA LEU A 41 -0.69 -0.39 -3.86
C LEU A 41 0.32 0.22 -2.87
N LYS A 42 1.34 0.94 -3.36
CA LYS A 42 2.30 1.66 -2.51
C LYS A 42 1.58 2.59 -1.54
N LYS A 43 0.64 3.39 -2.03
CA LYS A 43 -0.13 4.36 -1.23
C LYS A 43 -0.89 3.66 -0.11
N ILE A 44 -1.59 2.57 -0.40
CA ILE A 44 -2.39 1.84 0.60
C ILE A 44 -1.53 1.18 1.64
N VAL A 45 -0.46 0.51 1.22
CA VAL A 45 0.52 -0.09 2.14
C VAL A 45 1.06 0.99 3.07
N ASN A 46 1.47 2.14 2.54
CA ASN A 46 1.93 3.27 3.36
C ASN A 46 0.85 3.77 4.34
N LEU A 47 -0.40 3.93 3.89
CA LEU A 47 -1.50 4.36 4.76
C LEU A 47 -1.73 3.39 5.93
N LEU A 48 -1.58 2.09 5.71
CA LEU A 48 -1.69 1.08 6.77
C LEU A 48 -0.48 1.12 7.70
N LEU A 49 0.74 1.12 7.13
CA LEU A 49 1.98 1.14 7.89
C LEU A 49 2.08 2.38 8.79
N GLN A 50 1.68 3.55 8.30
CA GLN A 50 1.68 4.81 9.07
C GLN A 50 0.90 4.72 10.38
N ARG A 51 -0.04 3.79 10.53
CA ARG A 51 -0.81 3.63 11.76
C ARG A 51 -0.03 2.97 12.89
N PHE A 52 0.94 2.11 12.58
CA PHE A 52 1.65 1.30 13.59
C PHE A 52 3.18 1.28 13.46
N VAL A 53 3.76 1.78 12.38
CA VAL A 53 5.22 1.88 12.13
C VAL A 53 5.72 3.29 12.43
N LEU A 54 6.95 3.40 12.95
CA LEU A 54 7.64 4.65 13.20
C LEU A 54 7.95 5.40 11.90
N SER A 55 7.68 6.70 11.86
CA SER A 55 7.89 7.52 10.66
C SER A 55 9.33 7.49 10.14
N LYS A 56 10.33 7.39 11.03
CA LYS A 56 11.76 7.27 10.63
C LYS A 56 12.03 6.05 9.73
N ASN A 57 11.30 4.95 9.94
CA ASN A 57 11.44 3.73 9.15
C ASN A 57 10.69 3.80 7.82
N LEU A 58 9.61 4.59 7.75
CA LEU A 58 8.87 4.84 6.50
C LEU A 58 9.62 5.81 5.60
N ASN A 59 10.25 6.83 6.19
CA ASN A 59 11.03 7.83 5.46
C ASN A 59 12.28 7.24 4.79
N THR A 60 12.83 6.14 5.30
CA THR A 60 13.96 5.43 4.68
C THR A 60 13.51 4.47 3.58
N ALA A 61 12.26 4.01 3.60
CA ALA A 61 11.66 3.12 2.62
C ALA A 61 10.98 3.90 1.49
N THR A 62 11.77 4.67 0.73
CA THR A 62 11.26 5.57 -0.31
C THR A 62 10.77 4.85 -1.58
N THR A 63 11.29 3.65 -1.85
CA THR A 63 10.94 2.86 -3.04
C THR A 63 9.96 1.74 -2.70
N LEU A 64 9.19 1.32 -3.71
CA LEU A 64 8.30 0.16 -3.63
C LEU A 64 9.03 -1.09 -3.12
N GLN A 65 10.23 -1.36 -3.62
CA GLN A 65 11.03 -2.51 -3.21
C GLN A 65 11.44 -2.43 -1.74
N LYS A 66 11.87 -1.26 -1.25
CA LYS A 66 12.24 -1.09 0.16
C LYS A 66 11.03 -1.27 1.09
N LEU A 67 9.84 -0.84 0.67
CA LEU A 67 8.59 -1.05 1.41
C LEU A 67 8.21 -2.53 1.48
N LEU A 68 8.41 -3.29 0.40
CA LEU A 68 8.14 -4.73 0.37
C LEU A 68 9.13 -5.54 1.24
N CYS A 69 10.35 -5.06 1.40
CA CYS A 69 11.39 -5.71 2.20
C CYS A 69 11.38 -5.32 3.69
N LEU A 70 10.48 -4.42 4.11
CA LEU A 70 10.35 -4.02 5.50
C LEU A 70 9.84 -5.21 6.34
N ASP A 71 10.62 -5.62 7.34
CA ASP A 71 10.16 -6.61 8.31
C ASP A 71 9.16 -5.96 9.28
N ILE A 72 7.89 -6.00 8.90
CA ILE A 72 6.78 -5.42 9.67
C ILE A 72 6.37 -6.24 10.89
N ASN A 73 7.05 -7.37 11.16
CA ASN A 73 6.90 -8.08 12.42
C ASN A 73 7.91 -7.61 13.46
N ASN A 74 8.97 -6.91 13.04
CA ASN A 74 10.02 -6.44 13.94
C ASN A 74 9.47 -5.39 14.92
N PRO A 75 9.36 -5.69 16.23
CA PRO A 75 8.78 -4.75 17.19
C PRO A 75 9.55 -3.43 17.31
N LYS A 76 10.85 -3.41 16.94
CA LYS A 76 11.73 -2.24 17.03
C LYS A 76 11.32 -1.10 16.09
N ILE A 77 10.59 -1.41 15.01
CA ILE A 77 10.13 -0.40 14.06
C ILE A 77 8.71 0.09 14.38
N HIS A 78 8.04 -0.51 15.36
CA HIS A 78 6.67 -0.17 15.70
C HIS A 78 6.59 1.05 16.61
N LYS A 79 5.48 1.78 16.50
CA LYS A 79 5.12 2.81 17.46
C LYS A 79 4.89 2.18 18.86
N PRO A 80 5.12 2.97 19.93
CA PRO A 80 4.59 2.66 21.25
C PRO A 80 3.08 2.39 21.20
N ILE A 81 2.55 1.56 22.10
CA ILE A 81 1.15 1.13 22.07
C ILE A 81 0.19 2.31 22.18
N GLU A 82 0.57 3.32 22.96
CA GLU A 82 -0.18 4.55 23.20
C GLU A 82 -0.38 5.38 21.91
N ASN A 83 0.54 5.21 20.95
CA ASN A 83 0.59 5.97 19.70
C ASN A 83 0.07 5.17 18.49
N ILE A 84 -0.55 4.01 18.71
CA ILE A 84 -1.22 3.25 17.65
C ILE A 84 -2.47 4.00 17.23
N ASP A 85 -2.54 4.31 15.93
CA ASP A 85 -3.61 5.14 15.34
C ASP A 85 -4.90 4.33 15.10
N LEU A 86 -5.92 4.61 15.92
CA LEU A 86 -7.26 4.04 15.81
C LEU A 86 -8.13 4.74 14.74
N GLY A 87 -7.69 5.88 14.23
CA GLY A 87 -8.47 6.78 13.41
C GLY A 87 -9.27 7.80 14.22
N PHE A 88 -9.47 8.97 13.64
CA PHE A 88 -10.02 10.16 14.30
C PHE A 88 -11.33 9.93 15.07
N SER A 89 -12.29 9.22 14.46
CA SER A 89 -13.61 9.01 15.06
C SER A 89 -13.57 8.03 16.23
N ALA A 90 -12.69 7.02 16.18
CA ALA A 90 -12.51 6.07 17.27
C ALA A 90 -11.79 6.72 18.45
N GLU A 91 -10.74 7.52 18.19
CA GLU A 91 -10.01 8.26 19.24
C GLU A 91 -10.93 9.18 20.05
N LYS A 92 -11.79 9.94 19.37
CA LYS A 92 -12.76 10.82 20.06
C LYS A 92 -13.71 10.05 20.97
N GLU A 93 -14.14 8.86 20.56
CA GLU A 93 -15.03 8.04 21.39
C GLU A 93 -14.30 7.39 22.56
N VAL A 94 -13.07 6.89 22.36
CA VAL A 94 -12.21 6.40 23.45
C VAL A 94 -12.04 7.50 24.50
N GLN A 95 -11.71 8.72 24.09
CA GLN A 95 -11.53 9.84 25.00
C GLN A 95 -12.82 10.18 25.77
N SER A 96 -13.97 10.18 25.10
CA SER A 96 -15.27 10.42 25.74
C SER A 96 -15.64 9.33 26.76
N LEU A 97 -15.44 8.06 26.42
CA LEU A 97 -15.71 6.92 27.29
C LEU A 97 -14.75 6.88 28.50
N HIS A 98 -13.50 7.30 28.30
CA HIS A 98 -12.50 7.37 29.36
C HIS A 98 -12.83 8.46 30.38
N VAL A 99 -13.13 9.68 29.91
CA VAL A 99 -13.54 10.81 30.78
C VAL A 99 -14.80 10.48 31.58
N SER A 100 -15.75 9.77 30.97
CA SER A 100 -16.97 9.29 31.63
C SER A 100 -16.78 8.05 32.51
N LYS A 101 -15.54 7.55 32.66
CA LYS A 101 -15.17 6.36 33.45
C LYS A 101 -15.90 5.08 33.02
N ASN A 102 -16.36 5.02 31.77
CA ASN A 102 -17.01 3.84 31.19
C ASN A 102 -16.00 2.79 30.74
N ILE A 103 -14.73 3.18 30.54
CA ILE A 103 -13.60 2.31 30.21
C ILE A 103 -12.37 2.68 31.04
N SER A 104 -11.53 1.69 31.29
CA SER A 104 -10.26 1.80 32.04
C SER A 104 -9.05 1.96 31.11
N ASP A 105 -7.91 2.38 31.66
CA ASP A 105 -6.64 2.44 30.94
C ASP A 105 -6.22 1.07 30.37
N LEU A 106 -6.46 -0.01 31.12
CA LEU A 106 -6.20 -1.38 30.67
C LEU A 106 -7.01 -1.72 29.41
N GLN A 107 -8.29 -1.36 29.38
CA GLN A 107 -9.15 -1.58 28.22
C GLN A 107 -8.70 -0.77 26.99
N ILE A 108 -8.18 0.44 27.19
CA ILE A 108 -7.61 1.24 26.09
C ILE A 108 -6.32 0.60 25.58
N PHE A 109 -5.46 0.15 26.49
CA PHE A 109 -4.22 -0.54 26.13
C PHE A 109 -4.52 -1.81 25.31
N ASP A 110 -5.44 -2.66 25.77
CA ASP A 110 -5.83 -3.89 25.09
C ASP A 110 -6.44 -3.60 23.71
N LEU A 111 -7.30 -2.58 23.61
CA LEU A 111 -7.87 -2.14 22.33
C LEU A 111 -6.76 -1.73 21.33
N ARG A 112 -5.76 -0.96 21.77
CA ARG A 112 -4.65 -0.54 20.91
C ARG A 112 -3.75 -1.71 20.52
N MET A 113 -3.52 -2.63 21.46
CA MET A 113 -2.75 -3.85 21.23
C MET A 113 -3.44 -4.73 20.18
N ASP A 114 -4.76 -4.90 20.27
CA ASP A 114 -5.52 -5.68 19.29
C ASP A 114 -5.62 -4.98 17.94
N CYS A 115 -5.80 -3.65 17.91
CA CYS A 115 -5.73 -2.87 16.67
C CYS A 115 -4.37 -3.01 15.98
N LYS A 116 -3.27 -2.94 16.74
CA LYS A 116 -1.92 -3.16 16.22
C LYS A 116 -1.76 -4.55 15.60
N LYS A 117 -2.18 -5.61 16.29
CA LYS A 117 -2.15 -6.98 15.75
C LYS A 117 -2.96 -7.08 14.46
N PHE A 118 -4.15 -6.49 14.43
CA PHE A 118 -5.00 -6.48 13.23
C PHE A 118 -4.31 -5.76 12.06
N LEU A 119 -3.74 -4.57 12.29
CA LEU A 119 -3.02 -3.80 11.27
C LEU A 119 -1.81 -4.55 10.72
N ILE A 120 -1.01 -5.21 11.59
CA ILE A 120 0.14 -6.03 11.17
C ILE A 120 -0.34 -7.17 10.28
N ASN A 121 -1.35 -7.93 10.72
CA ASN A 121 -1.86 -9.08 9.96
C ASN A 121 -2.48 -8.67 8.62
N LEU A 122 -3.27 -7.59 8.60
CA LEU A 122 -3.85 -7.04 7.39
C LEU A 122 -2.76 -6.62 6.40
N THR A 123 -1.76 -5.88 6.88
CA THR A 123 -0.67 -5.37 6.02
C THR A 123 0.19 -6.52 5.52
N MET A 124 0.53 -7.49 6.36
CA MET A 124 1.21 -8.72 5.93
C MET A 124 0.42 -9.43 4.85
N LYS A 125 -0.89 -9.59 5.03
CA LYS A 125 -1.70 -10.32 4.05
C LYS A 125 -1.76 -9.60 2.71
N LEU A 126 -1.86 -8.27 2.75
CA LEU A 126 -1.80 -7.43 1.56
C LEU A 126 -0.45 -7.60 0.83
N LEU A 127 0.67 -7.55 1.54
CA LEU A 127 2.01 -7.71 0.96
C LEU A 127 2.28 -9.14 0.45
N GLU A 128 1.75 -10.15 1.15
CA GLU A 128 1.82 -11.56 0.77
C GLU A 128 1.14 -11.85 -0.56
N LYS A 129 -0.04 -11.27 -0.75
CA LYS A 129 -0.87 -11.46 -1.94
C LYS A 129 -0.63 -10.38 -3.00
N SER A 130 0.31 -9.47 -2.75
CA SER A 130 0.53 -8.34 -3.63
C SER A 130 1.19 -8.77 -4.95
N PRO A 131 0.63 -8.34 -6.10
CA PRO A 131 1.27 -8.55 -7.40
C PRO A 131 2.59 -7.75 -7.52
N LEU A 132 2.87 -6.81 -6.62
CA LEU A 132 4.15 -6.12 -6.53
C LEU A 132 5.36 -7.05 -6.31
N ARG A 133 5.14 -8.31 -5.92
CA ARG A 133 6.21 -9.32 -5.84
C ARG A 133 6.80 -9.64 -7.21
N TYR A 134 6.02 -9.51 -8.29
CA TYR A 134 6.47 -9.76 -9.65
C TYR A 134 7.18 -8.55 -10.24
N SER A 135 8.34 -8.78 -10.87
CA SER A 135 9.14 -7.70 -11.46
C SER A 135 8.38 -6.96 -12.56
N ILE A 136 7.69 -7.70 -13.44
CA ILE A 136 6.87 -7.13 -14.51
C ILE A 136 5.87 -6.09 -13.97
N VAL A 137 5.17 -6.40 -12.88
CA VAL A 137 4.18 -5.49 -12.28
C VAL A 137 4.85 -4.21 -11.80
N ARG A 138 6.02 -4.29 -11.14
CA ARG A 138 6.75 -3.08 -10.71
C ARG A 138 7.22 -2.24 -11.88
N ASN A 139 7.61 -2.87 -12.99
CA ASN A 139 8.10 -2.18 -14.17
C ASN A 139 6.98 -1.52 -14.99
N LEU A 140 5.74 -2.05 -14.95
CA LEU A 140 4.58 -1.44 -15.62
C LEU A 140 4.31 0.01 -15.21
N SER A 141 4.88 0.48 -14.10
CA SER A 141 4.78 1.88 -13.69
C SER A 141 5.32 2.85 -14.75
N CYS A 142 6.18 2.42 -15.69
CA CYS A 142 6.65 3.26 -16.79
C CYS A 142 5.57 3.61 -17.82
N LEU A 143 4.41 2.93 -17.77
CA LEU A 143 3.25 3.22 -18.60
C LEU A 143 2.26 4.19 -17.91
N ASP A 144 2.51 4.58 -16.66
CA ASP A 144 1.76 5.65 -16.00
C ASP A 144 2.32 7.01 -16.46
N PRO A 145 1.53 7.87 -17.12
CA PRO A 145 1.98 9.19 -17.55
C PRO A 145 2.60 10.03 -16.42
N SER A 146 2.15 9.83 -15.18
CA SER A 146 2.67 10.55 -14.01
C SER A 146 4.12 10.18 -13.67
N ASN A 147 4.61 9.06 -14.18
CA ASN A 147 5.95 8.52 -13.93
C ASN A 147 6.87 8.59 -15.16
N MET A 148 6.41 9.16 -16.28
CA MET A 148 7.17 9.28 -17.53
C MET A 148 8.09 10.52 -17.54
N THR A 149 8.77 10.79 -16.43
CA THR A 149 9.62 11.97 -16.29
C THR A 149 11.10 11.68 -16.56
N ASP A 150 11.54 10.43 -16.39
CA ASP A 150 12.88 9.97 -16.74
C ASP A 150 12.79 8.96 -17.90
N LYS A 151 13.13 9.44 -19.10
CA LYS A 151 13.13 8.66 -20.33
C LYS A 151 13.97 7.38 -20.21
N LYS A 152 15.17 7.48 -19.63
CA LYS A 152 16.10 6.35 -19.50
C LYS A 152 15.55 5.31 -18.53
N GLU A 153 15.00 5.75 -17.40
CA GLU A 153 14.35 4.82 -16.45
C GLU A 153 13.16 4.12 -17.09
N CYS A 154 12.32 4.83 -17.83
CA CYS A 154 11.16 4.26 -18.51
C CYS A 154 11.54 3.21 -19.56
N LEU A 155 12.54 3.50 -20.40
CA LEU A 155 13.02 2.54 -21.41
C LEU A 155 13.62 1.28 -20.77
N ASN A 156 14.35 1.41 -19.66
CA ASN A 156 14.86 0.25 -18.93
C ASN A 156 13.71 -0.62 -18.37
N LYS A 157 12.68 0.00 -17.80
CA LYS A 157 11.49 -0.72 -17.32
C LYS A 157 10.73 -1.39 -18.46
N MET A 158 10.58 -0.73 -19.61
CA MET A 158 9.96 -1.30 -20.82
C MET A 158 10.70 -2.54 -21.29
N ASN A 159 12.03 -2.48 -21.37
CA ASN A 159 12.85 -3.65 -21.69
C ASN A 159 12.59 -4.84 -20.76
N HIS A 160 12.47 -4.59 -19.44
CA HIS A 160 12.13 -5.67 -18.50
C HIS A 160 10.72 -6.24 -18.71
N ILE A 161 9.75 -5.41 -19.12
CA ILE A 161 8.40 -5.87 -19.46
C ILE A 161 8.45 -6.76 -20.70
N LEU A 162 9.10 -6.30 -21.78
CA LEU A 162 9.21 -7.05 -23.04
C LEU A 162 9.88 -8.40 -22.84
N ASN A 163 11.00 -8.45 -22.12
CA ASN A 163 11.66 -9.72 -21.77
C ASN A 163 10.72 -10.67 -21.02
N SER A 164 9.94 -10.16 -20.05
CA SER A 164 8.95 -10.98 -19.32
C SER A 164 7.83 -11.49 -20.24
N MET A 165 7.42 -10.70 -21.24
CA MET A 165 6.39 -11.09 -22.22
C MET A 165 6.91 -12.11 -23.23
N ILE A 166 8.17 -12.01 -23.66
CA ILE A 166 8.85 -12.99 -24.51
C ILE A 166 8.97 -14.33 -23.79
N GLU A 167 9.46 -14.32 -22.55
CA GLU A 167 9.56 -15.53 -21.71
C GLU A 167 8.20 -16.23 -21.56
N ALA A 168 7.12 -15.45 -21.43
CA ALA A 168 5.75 -15.93 -21.35
C ALA A 168 5.12 -16.29 -22.72
N LYS A 169 5.84 -16.11 -23.84
CA LYS A 169 5.39 -16.34 -25.22
C LYS A 169 4.15 -15.52 -25.60
N HIS A 170 4.03 -14.31 -25.04
CA HIS A 170 2.97 -13.36 -25.36
C HIS A 170 3.38 -12.35 -26.43
N VAL A 171 4.68 -12.14 -26.63
CA VAL A 171 5.25 -11.23 -27.63
C VAL A 171 6.40 -11.93 -28.34
N ASP A 172 6.50 -11.71 -29.65
CA ASP A 172 7.62 -12.19 -30.48
C ASP A 172 8.81 -11.24 -30.34
N GLU A 173 10.02 -11.76 -30.25
CA GLU A 173 11.23 -10.94 -30.11
C GLU A 173 11.41 -9.99 -31.31
N ASN A 174 10.98 -10.39 -32.51
CA ASN A 174 11.16 -9.62 -33.75
C ASN A 174 10.36 -8.31 -33.79
N VAL A 175 9.37 -8.12 -32.91
CA VAL A 175 8.58 -6.88 -32.84
C VAL A 175 9.04 -5.95 -31.71
N CYS A 176 10.00 -6.37 -30.89
CA CYS A 176 10.37 -5.63 -29.68
C CYS A 176 11.10 -4.31 -29.99
N ASP A 177 11.94 -4.28 -31.02
CA ASP A 177 12.62 -3.05 -31.46
C ASP A 177 11.61 -1.99 -31.94
N GLU A 178 10.55 -2.39 -32.65
CA GLU A 178 9.47 -1.50 -33.08
C GLU A 178 8.72 -0.90 -31.88
N ILE A 179 8.35 -1.74 -30.91
CA ILE A 179 7.68 -1.28 -29.68
C ILE A 179 8.57 -0.31 -28.89
N LEU A 180 9.87 -0.57 -28.80
CA LEU A 180 10.81 0.31 -28.11
C LEU A 180 10.95 1.66 -28.82
N MET A 181 11.01 1.68 -30.15
CA MET A 181 11.05 2.91 -30.94
C MET A 181 9.77 3.73 -30.76
N GLU A 182 8.59 3.11 -30.84
CA GLU A 182 7.30 3.80 -30.63
C GLU A 182 7.20 4.38 -29.22
N PHE A 183 7.62 3.61 -28.21
CA PHE A 183 7.61 4.07 -26.83
C PHE A 183 8.60 5.20 -26.60
N GLU A 184 9.78 5.14 -27.23
CA GLU A 184 10.79 6.19 -27.15
C GLU A 184 10.28 7.51 -27.76
N ASP A 185 9.68 7.45 -28.94
CA ASP A 185 9.07 8.61 -29.61
C ASP A 185 7.93 9.19 -28.78
N TYR A 186 7.09 8.34 -28.18
CA TYR A 186 6.04 8.80 -27.27
C TYR A 186 6.60 9.56 -26.06
N LEU A 187 7.68 9.07 -25.44
CA LEU A 187 8.32 9.74 -24.30
C LEU A 187 8.87 11.12 -24.68
N ASP A 188 9.42 11.28 -25.89
CA ASP A 188 9.90 12.58 -26.38
C ASP A 188 8.76 13.61 -26.57
N ASN A 189 7.53 13.15 -26.74
CA ASN A 189 6.35 14.00 -26.94
C ASN A 189 5.55 14.30 -25.66
N VAL A 190 5.89 13.64 -24.53
CA VAL A 190 5.16 13.76 -23.25
C VAL A 190 6.01 14.36 -22.13
N ALA A 191 7.34 14.40 -22.29
CA ALA A 191 8.29 15.00 -21.36
C ALA A 191 8.29 16.54 -21.35
#